data_AF-A0A7K4DDF8-F1
#
_entry.id   AF-A0A7K4DDF8-F1
#
_cell.length_a   1.000
_cell.length_b   1.000
_cell.length_c   1.000
_cell.angle_alpha   90.00
_cell.angle_beta   90.00
_cell.angle_gamma   90.00
#
_symmetry.space_group_name_H-M   'P 1'
#
loop_
_entity.id
_entity.type
_entity.pdbx_description
1 polymer ?
#
loop_
_entity_poly.entity_id
_entity_poly.type
_entity_poly.pdbx_seq_one_letter_code
_entity_poly.pdbx_strand_id
1 'polypeptide(L)'
;MHRPDRTPKTTPPSDGPGKTTQTPCPFCGCQHHIEDTITVSPVSHSVHQCLRCGARFDDRGMVCPRCGSPGEFLGNVVAPGQILYTQYRCPQCGQGFMTRIDGGG
;
A
#
# COMPACT_ATOMS: atom_id res chain seq x y z
N MET A 1 34.30 36.48 4.01
CA MET A 1 33.13 35.97 4.74
C MET A 1 32.53 34.81 3.93
N HIS A 2 32.70 33.59 4.46
CA HIS A 2 32.02 32.29 4.23
C HIS A 2 31.17 32.03 2.96
N ARG A 3 31.51 30.93 2.25
CA ARG A 3 30.60 30.16 1.34
C ARG A 3 29.64 29.28 2.15
N PRO A 4 28.53 28.81 1.56
CA PRO A 4 28.51 27.43 1.05
C PRO A 4 27.80 27.30 -0.31
N ASP A 5 28.43 26.62 -1.27
CA ASP A 5 28.08 25.26 -1.72
C ASP A 5 26.66 25.13 -2.28
N ARG A 6 26.53 25.25 -3.61
CA ARG A 6 25.36 24.73 -4.33
C ARG A 6 25.82 23.56 -5.17
N THR A 7 25.77 22.42 -4.53
CA THR A 7 26.01 21.06 -5.01
C THR A 7 25.24 20.81 -6.33
N PRO A 8 25.77 19.99 -7.25
CA PRO A 8 25.17 19.77 -8.57
C PRO A 8 23.78 19.14 -8.47
N LYS A 9 22.87 19.51 -9.39
CA LYS A 9 21.66 18.73 -9.68
C LYS A 9 22.09 17.36 -10.21
N THR A 10 22.22 16.39 -9.32
CA THR A 10 22.29 14.97 -9.68
C THR A 10 20.89 14.52 -10.04
N THR A 11 20.55 14.59 -11.33
CA THR A 11 19.53 13.73 -11.91
C THR A 11 20.00 12.28 -11.72
N PRO A 12 19.22 11.37 -11.11
CA PRO A 12 19.61 9.97 -11.11
C PRO A 12 19.54 9.44 -12.55
N PRO A 13 20.54 8.63 -12.99
CA PRO A 13 20.50 7.98 -14.30
C PRO A 13 19.38 6.93 -14.32
N SER A 14 18.57 6.99 -15.38
CA SER A 14 17.66 5.92 -15.75
C SER A 14 18.46 4.90 -16.57
N ASP A 15 18.82 3.78 -15.96
CA ASP A 15 19.50 2.68 -16.64
C ASP A 15 18.89 1.34 -16.21
N GLY A 16 18.39 0.57 -17.18
CA GLY A 16 18.20 -0.89 -17.07
C GLY A 16 16.78 -1.44 -17.26
N PRO A 17 16.55 -2.37 -18.21
CA PRO A 17 15.32 -3.15 -18.32
C PRO A 17 15.38 -4.31 -17.32
N GLY A 18 14.83 -4.07 -16.15
CA GLY A 18 14.71 -5.05 -15.07
C GLY A 18 13.88 -4.47 -13.92
N LYS A 19 12.86 -3.68 -14.26
CA LYS A 19 12.03 -2.97 -13.29
C LYS A 19 11.07 -3.98 -12.66
N THR A 20 11.48 -4.63 -11.58
CA THR A 20 10.50 -5.10 -10.60
C THR A 20 9.75 -3.85 -10.16
N THR A 21 8.57 -3.64 -10.73
CA THR A 21 7.66 -2.54 -10.43
C THR A 21 7.10 -2.75 -9.02
N GLN A 22 7.96 -2.58 -8.02
CA GLN A 22 7.57 -2.64 -6.62
C GLN A 22 6.74 -1.38 -6.34
N THR A 23 5.48 -1.59 -6.00
CA THR A 23 4.56 -0.51 -5.64
C THR A 23 5.11 0.19 -4.39
N PRO A 24 5.53 1.46 -4.47
CA PRO A 24 6.08 2.14 -3.31
C PRO A 24 5.00 2.27 -2.23
N CYS A 25 5.42 2.28 -0.97
CA CYS A 25 4.53 2.48 0.15
C CYS A 25 3.72 3.77 -0.04
N PRO A 26 2.38 3.71 -0.10
CA PRO A 26 1.56 4.87 -0.42
C PRO A 26 1.53 5.91 0.71
N PHE A 27 2.08 5.58 1.89
CA PHE A 27 2.13 6.47 3.05
C PHE A 27 3.43 7.26 3.16
N CYS A 28 4.56 6.66 2.78
CA CYS A 28 5.88 7.28 2.94
C CYS A 28 6.72 7.33 1.66
N GLY A 29 6.25 6.71 0.57
CA GLY A 29 6.92 6.69 -0.74
C GLY A 29 8.12 5.76 -0.85
N CYS A 30 8.48 5.02 0.21
CA CYS A 30 9.65 4.13 0.17
C CYS A 30 9.31 2.77 -0.46
N GLN A 31 10.32 2.06 -0.96
CA GLN A 31 10.20 0.71 -1.53
C GLN A 31 10.64 -0.41 -0.56
N HIS A 32 10.82 -0.10 0.72
CA HIS A 32 11.29 -1.05 1.73
C HIS A 32 10.09 -1.68 2.45
N HIS A 33 9.52 -2.71 1.86
CA HIS A 33 8.42 -3.46 2.44
C HIS A 33 8.63 -4.98 2.29
N ILE A 34 8.13 -5.74 3.25
CA ILE A 34 7.93 -7.18 3.07
C ILE A 34 6.59 -7.41 2.38
N GLU A 35 6.51 -8.43 1.54
CA GLU A 35 5.29 -8.82 0.83
C GLU A 35 4.81 -10.18 1.34
N ASP A 36 3.53 -10.24 1.69
CA ASP A 36 2.81 -11.44 2.10
C ASP A 36 1.63 -11.65 1.15
N THR A 37 1.64 -12.74 0.39
CA THR A 37 0.51 -13.09 -0.49
C THR A 37 -0.60 -13.75 0.33
N ILE A 38 -1.74 -13.08 0.42
CA ILE A 38 -2.93 -13.64 1.04
C ILE A 38 -3.74 -14.37 -0.03
N THR A 39 -3.77 -15.69 0.07
CA THR A 39 -4.63 -16.55 -0.76
C THR A 39 -5.90 -16.89 0.01
N VAL A 40 -7.04 -16.38 -0.44
CA VAL A 40 -8.35 -16.84 0.02
C VAL A 40 -9.16 -17.22 -1.20
N SER A 41 -9.23 -18.53 -1.49
CA SER A 41 -9.89 -19.06 -2.68
C SER A 41 -11.24 -18.36 -2.95
N PRO A 42 -11.45 -17.74 -4.12
CA PRO A 42 -10.62 -17.76 -5.34
C PRO A 42 -9.64 -16.57 -5.51
N VAL A 43 -9.54 -15.66 -4.54
CA VAL A 43 -8.80 -14.39 -4.67
C VAL A 43 -7.44 -14.45 -3.95
N SER A 44 -6.38 -14.10 -4.68
CA SER A 44 -5.06 -13.84 -4.11
C SER A 44 -4.73 -12.36 -4.23
N HIS A 45 -4.33 -11.71 -3.14
CA HIS A 45 -3.81 -10.34 -3.16
C HIS A 45 -2.55 -10.25 -2.30
N SER A 46 -1.61 -9.40 -2.72
CA SER A 46 -0.39 -9.17 -1.96
C SER A 46 -0.58 -8.04 -0.96
N VAL A 47 -0.29 -8.33 0.30
CA VAL A 47 -0.23 -7.33 1.37
C VAL A 47 1.23 -7.02 1.65
N HIS A 48 1.55 -5.74 1.67
CA HIS A 48 2.87 -5.23 1.95
C HIS A 48 2.89 -4.62 3.36
N GLN A 49 3.92 -4.93 4.15
CA GLN A 49 4.22 -4.22 5.38
C GLN A 49 5.47 -3.38 5.20
N CYS A 50 5.32 -2.06 5.30
CA CYS A 50 6.40 -1.12 5.16
C CYS A 50 7.32 -1.16 6.38
N LEU A 51 8.61 -1.47 6.18
CA LEU A 51 9.60 -1.53 7.25
C LEU A 51 10.01 -0.14 7.77
N ARG A 52 9.65 0.92 7.03
CA ARG A 52 9.97 2.31 7.41
C ARG A 52 8.91 2.94 8.31
N CYS A 53 7.64 2.86 7.93
CA CYS A 53 6.55 3.48 8.70
C CYS A 53 5.66 2.47 9.42
N GLY A 54 5.90 1.16 9.26
CA GLY A 54 5.10 0.10 9.86
C GLY A 54 3.75 -0.13 9.17
N ALA A 55 3.32 0.78 8.30
CA ALA A 55 2.01 0.72 7.67
C ALA A 55 1.86 -0.49 6.76
N ARG A 56 0.69 -1.10 6.80
CA ARG A 56 0.29 -2.21 5.93
C ARG A 56 -0.58 -1.69 4.80
N PHE A 57 -0.38 -2.18 3.59
CA PHE A 57 -1.19 -1.83 2.41
C PHE A 57 -1.29 -3.03 1.48
N ASP A 58 -2.25 -3.02 0.56
CA ASP A 58 -2.34 -4.04 -0.48
C ASP A 58 -2.16 -3.45 -1.88
N ASP A 59 -1.90 -4.33 -2.83
CA ASP A 59 -1.75 -4.04 -4.25
C ASP A 59 -3.00 -3.44 -4.92
N ARG A 60 -4.19 -3.62 -4.30
CA ARG A 60 -5.46 -3.08 -4.81
C ARG A 60 -5.57 -1.57 -4.65
N GLY A 61 -4.71 -0.95 -3.83
CA GLY A 61 -4.64 0.51 -3.70
C GLY A 61 -5.93 1.12 -3.15
N MET A 62 -6.59 0.43 -2.21
CA MET A 62 -7.86 0.90 -1.64
C MET A 62 -7.70 2.28 -0.99
N VAL A 63 -8.59 3.21 -1.35
CA VAL A 63 -8.60 4.58 -0.85
C VAL A 63 -9.80 4.84 0.04
N CYS A 64 -9.63 5.76 0.98
CA CYS A 64 -10.70 6.17 1.85
C CYS A 64 -11.81 6.86 1.03
N PRO A 65 -13.07 6.40 1.11
CA PRO A 65 -14.17 6.99 0.33
C PRO A 65 -14.53 8.42 0.77
N ARG A 66 -14.06 8.86 1.94
CA ARG A 66 -14.33 10.20 2.48
C ARG A 66 -13.33 11.24 1.97
N CYS A 67 -12.05 10.90 1.91
CA CYS A 67 -10.98 11.88 1.68
C CYS A 67 -9.98 11.48 0.59
N GLY A 68 -10.13 10.30 -0.02
CA GLY A 68 -9.26 9.83 -1.10
C GLY A 68 -7.86 9.36 -0.68
N SER A 69 -7.50 9.50 0.60
CA SER A 69 -6.19 9.06 1.10
C SER A 69 -6.07 7.53 1.11
N PRO A 70 -4.86 6.97 0.97
CA PRO A 70 -4.64 5.52 1.01
C PRO A 70 -5.17 4.90 2.31
N GLY A 71 -5.78 3.72 2.20
CA GLY A 71 -6.22 2.92 3.33
C GLY A 71 -5.12 2.01 3.84
N GLU A 72 -4.88 2.03 5.14
CA GLU A 72 -4.02 1.07 5.82
C GLU A 72 -4.77 -0.24 5.98
N PHE A 73 -4.20 -1.33 5.49
CA PHE A 73 -4.76 -2.68 5.57
C PHE A 73 -4.73 -3.17 7.03
N LEU A 74 -5.88 -3.61 7.54
CA LEU A 74 -5.99 -4.14 8.90
C LEU A 74 -6.13 -5.66 8.93
N GLY A 75 -6.70 -6.27 7.90
CA GLY A 75 -6.96 -7.71 7.86
C GLY A 75 -8.27 -8.05 7.16
N ASN A 76 -8.52 -9.34 7.01
CA ASN A 76 -9.76 -9.85 6.42
C ASN A 76 -10.70 -10.36 7.52
N VAL A 77 -12.02 -10.21 7.30
CA VAL A 77 -13.07 -10.70 8.18
C VAL A 77 -14.13 -11.42 7.39
N VAL A 78 -14.65 -12.51 7.96
CA VAL A 78 -15.76 -13.26 7.39
C VAL A 78 -17.04 -12.77 8.06
N ALA A 79 -17.93 -12.18 7.26
CA ALA A 79 -19.27 -11.80 7.67
C ALA A 79 -20.24 -13.00 7.54
N PRO A 80 -21.43 -12.93 8.18
CA PRO A 80 -22.48 -13.92 7.99
C PRO A 80 -22.77 -14.18 6.50
N GLY A 81 -23.01 -15.44 6.14
CA GLY A 81 -23.17 -15.86 4.74
C GLY A 81 -21.86 -16.16 4.01
N GLN A 82 -20.76 -16.39 4.75
CA GLN A 82 -19.42 -16.69 4.20
C GLN A 82 -18.88 -15.60 3.27
N ILE A 83 -19.29 -14.35 3.51
CA ILE A 83 -18.82 -13.21 2.71
C ILE A 83 -17.53 -12.67 3.33
N LEU A 84 -16.47 -12.63 2.54
CA LEU A 84 -15.18 -12.12 2.96
C LEU A 84 -15.08 -10.61 2.71
N TYR A 85 -14.59 -9.88 3.69
CA TYR A 85 -14.30 -8.45 3.61
C TYR A 85 -12.85 -8.19 3.98
N THR A 86 -12.22 -7.21 3.33
CA THR A 86 -10.99 -6.60 3.82
C THR A 86 -11.32 -5.31 4.58
N GLN A 87 -10.69 -5.13 5.73
CA GLN A 87 -10.81 -3.95 6.56
C GLN A 87 -9.63 -3.01 6.36
N TYR A 88 -9.93 -1.71 6.37
CA TYR A 88 -8.95 -0.65 6.25
C TYR A 88 -9.19 0.45 7.28
N ARG A 89 -8.12 1.17 7.59
CA ARG A 89 -8.18 2.44 8.33
C ARG A 89 -7.60 3.55 7.47
N CYS A 90 -8.28 4.69 7.42
CA CYS A 90 -7.68 5.89 6.86
C CYS A 90 -6.80 6.58 7.92
N PRO A 91 -5.48 6.75 7.71
CA PRO A 91 -4.64 7.47 8.67
C PRO A 91 -4.92 8.97 8.68
N GLN A 92 -5.50 9.53 7.60
CA GLN A 92 -5.78 10.96 7.51
C GLN A 92 -7.07 11.36 8.24
N CYS A 93 -8.16 10.61 8.07
CA CYS A 93 -9.44 10.95 8.70
C CYS A 93 -9.82 10.04 9.88
N GLY A 94 -9.04 9.00 10.14
CA GLY A 94 -9.25 8.05 11.24
C GLY A 94 -10.37 7.03 11.01
N GLN A 95 -11.17 7.17 9.96
CA GLN A 95 -12.31 6.28 9.71
C GLN A 95 -11.89 4.90 9.22
N GLY A 96 -12.56 3.89 9.77
CA GLY A 96 -12.52 2.53 9.25
C GLY A 96 -13.48 2.37 8.06
N PHE A 97 -13.08 1.57 7.08
CA PHE A 97 -13.94 1.17 5.97
C PHE A 97 -13.61 -0.26 5.56
N MET A 98 -14.55 -0.91 4.87
CA MET A 98 -14.40 -2.30 4.44
C MET A 98 -14.74 -2.41 2.97
N THR A 99 -14.04 -3.30 2.26
CA THR A 99 -14.37 -3.69 0.90
C THR A 99 -14.68 -5.17 0.86
N ARG A 100 -15.64 -5.57 0.04
CA ARG A 100 -15.97 -6.97 -0.15
C ARG A 100 -14.91 -7.61 -1.03
N ILE A 101 -14.46 -8.80 -0.67
CA ILE A 101 -13.62 -9.63 -1.54
C ILE A 101 -14.57 -10.47 -2.38
N ASP A 102 -15.06 -9.86 -3.45
CA ASP A 102 -15.77 -10.61 -4.47
C ASP A 102 -14.73 -11.39 -5.28
N GLY A 103 -14.82 -12.72 -5.25
CA GLY A 103 -14.15 -13.58 -6.22
C GLY A 103 -14.77 -13.34 -7.59
N GLY A 104 -14.42 -12.22 -8.22
CA GLY A 104 -15.12 -11.71 -9.38
C GLY A 104 -14.97 -12.62 -10.59
N GLY A 105 -16.12 -13.12 -11.06
CA GLY A 105 -16.49 -13.23 -12.48
C GLY A 105 -16.03 -14.45 -13.23
#